data_AF-A0A537KVR3-F1
#
_entry.id   AF-A0A537KVR3-F1
#
_cell.length_a   1.000
_cell.length_b   1.000
_cell.length_c   1.000
_cell.angle_alpha   90.00
_cell.angle_beta   90.00
_cell.angle_gamma   90.00
#
_symmetry.space_group_name_H-M   'P 1'
#
loop_
_entity.id
_entity.type
_entity.pdbx_description
1 polymer ?
#
loop_
_entity_poly.entity_id
_entity_poly.type
_entity_poly.pdbx_seq_one_letter_code
_entity_poly.pdbx_strand_id
1 'polypeptide(L)'
;MIVSLALVAAAGVFVVVATRKVVKLTRIELEVAKQQTEEVRRQNLEIEQAVSPRILDQSDLSALKPFAGSEALILFIPDFEARRLAGQISLLLDMAGWKVTMRPETVDIRDGVYVEHVWATIKYGDPESSKPERIDADRKLSDVRRAKASAIAGVIAQSKIEVTASYATSAYADKQWTPNLSHEAIRISVGLKPMTYFTQKRLEELKAKNPGGNVIFGNQ
;
A
#
# COMPACT_ATOMS: atom_id res chain seq x y z
N MET A 1 18.90 35.98 -70.93
CA MET A 1 19.24 36.24 -69.50
C MET A 1 18.05 36.19 -68.55
N ILE A 2 16.85 36.67 -68.92
CA ILE A 2 15.70 36.74 -68.00
C ILE A 2 15.21 35.35 -67.51
N VAL A 3 15.25 34.33 -68.37
CA VAL A 3 14.81 32.96 -68.02
C VAL A 3 15.69 32.29 -66.95
N SER A 4 16.99 32.63 -66.91
CA SER A 4 17.93 32.06 -65.93
C SER A 4 17.71 32.61 -64.52
N LEU A 5 17.31 33.89 -64.39
CA LEU A 5 17.03 34.52 -63.11
C LEU A 5 15.75 33.97 -62.45
N ALA A 6 14.71 33.70 -63.25
CA ALA A 6 13.45 33.12 -62.77
C ALA A 6 13.64 31.68 -62.24
N LEU A 7 14.52 30.90 -62.88
CA LEU A 7 14.82 29.52 -62.50
C LEU A 7 15.59 29.44 -61.17
N VAL A 8 16.54 30.35 -60.96
CA VAL A 8 17.27 30.49 -59.68
C VAL A 8 16.34 30.93 -58.55
N ALA A 9 15.43 31.87 -58.82
CA ALA A 9 14.44 32.31 -57.84
C ALA A 9 13.47 31.18 -57.43
N ALA A 10 12.97 30.39 -58.41
CA ALA A 10 12.09 29.26 -58.13
C ALA A 10 12.79 28.15 -57.32
N ALA A 11 14.06 27.84 -57.63
CA ALA A 11 14.86 26.88 -56.87
C ALA A 11 15.08 27.35 -55.41
N GLY A 12 15.37 28.65 -55.21
CA GLY A 12 15.51 29.24 -53.88
C GLY A 12 14.24 29.13 -53.03
N VAL A 13 13.06 29.42 -53.62
CA VAL A 13 11.77 29.27 -52.93
C VAL A 13 11.49 27.82 -52.56
N PHE A 14 11.80 26.87 -53.45
CA PHE A 14 11.63 25.44 -53.17
C PHE A 14 12.49 24.96 -51.99
N VAL A 15 13.76 25.37 -51.94
CA VAL A 15 14.67 25.05 -50.82
C VAL A 15 14.14 25.65 -49.50
N VAL A 16 13.64 26.88 -49.50
CA VAL A 16 13.07 27.51 -48.30
C VAL A 16 11.80 26.79 -47.83
N VAL A 17 10.93 26.33 -48.74
CA VAL A 17 9.72 25.57 -48.37
C VAL A 17 10.08 24.17 -47.86
N ALA A 18 11.01 23.48 -48.52
CA ALA A 18 11.47 22.16 -48.09
C ALA A 18 12.15 22.21 -46.71
N THR A 19 13.04 23.17 -46.49
CA THR A 19 13.69 23.37 -45.18
C THR A 19 12.68 23.72 -44.09
N ARG A 20 11.68 24.57 -44.36
CA ARG A 20 10.61 24.85 -43.39
C ARG A 20 9.79 23.61 -43.03
N LYS A 21 9.49 22.73 -44.00
CA LYS A 21 8.78 21.47 -43.72
C LYS A 21 9.64 20.53 -42.87
N VAL A 22 10.92 20.37 -43.19
CA VAL A 22 11.85 19.53 -42.42
C VAL A 22 12.03 20.05 -40.99
N VAL A 23 12.18 21.37 -40.80
CA VAL A 23 12.28 21.99 -39.47
C VAL A 23 11.00 21.78 -38.65
N LYS A 24 9.81 21.81 -39.29
CA LYS A 24 8.55 21.54 -38.59
C LYS A 24 8.44 20.07 -38.18
N LEU A 25 8.75 19.13 -39.07
CA LEU A 25 8.70 17.70 -38.76
C LEU A 25 9.68 17.32 -37.65
N THR A 26 10.93 17.80 -37.73
CA THR A 26 11.95 17.56 -36.69
C THR A 26 11.55 18.16 -35.33
N ARG A 27 10.85 19.30 -35.29
CA ARG A 27 10.30 19.84 -34.03
C ARG A 27 9.21 18.95 -33.44
N ILE A 28 8.29 18.46 -34.26
CA ILE A 28 7.22 17.56 -33.81
C ILE A 28 7.83 16.25 -33.30
N GLU A 29 8.75 15.66 -34.05
CA GLU A 29 9.47 14.45 -33.63
C GLU A 29 10.23 14.66 -32.32
N LEU A 30 10.89 15.82 -32.16
CA LEU A 30 11.59 16.17 -30.92
C LEU A 30 10.62 16.32 -29.74
N GLU A 31 9.46 16.94 -29.95
CA GLU A 31 8.44 17.09 -28.91
C GLU A 31 7.84 15.73 -28.50
N VAL A 32 7.52 14.88 -29.47
CA VAL A 32 7.02 13.51 -29.22
C VAL A 32 8.08 12.69 -28.48
N ALA A 33 9.34 12.74 -28.92
CA ALA A 33 10.43 12.02 -28.27
C ALA A 33 10.66 12.51 -26.83
N LYS A 34 10.54 13.82 -26.56
CA LYS A 34 10.61 14.38 -25.21
C LYS A 34 9.47 13.87 -24.33
N GLN A 35 8.24 13.88 -24.84
CA GLN A 35 7.09 13.36 -24.10
C GLN A 35 7.23 11.87 -23.76
N GLN A 36 7.69 11.06 -24.70
CA GLN A 36 7.96 9.64 -24.47
C GLN A 36 9.07 9.43 -23.43
N THR A 37 10.12 10.25 -23.47
CA THR A 37 11.23 10.17 -22.50
C THR A 37 10.75 10.50 -21.08
N GLU A 38 9.94 11.56 -20.93
CA GLU A 38 9.37 11.93 -19.63
C GLU A 38 8.38 10.87 -19.10
N GLU A 39 7.58 10.27 -19.99
CA GLU A 39 6.67 9.19 -19.63
C GLU A 39 7.43 7.95 -19.12
N VAL A 40 8.45 7.50 -19.85
CA VAL A 40 9.30 6.38 -19.43
C VAL A 40 10.01 6.70 -18.12
N ARG A 41 10.48 7.94 -17.95
CA ARG A 41 11.11 8.38 -16.70
C ARG A 41 10.13 8.30 -15.53
N ARG A 42 8.88 8.74 -15.70
CA ARG A 42 7.85 8.64 -14.66
C ARG A 42 7.56 7.18 -14.31
N GLN A 43 7.37 6.32 -15.32
CA GLN A 43 7.11 4.90 -15.11
C GLN A 43 8.27 4.20 -14.39
N ASN A 44 9.52 4.52 -14.74
CA ASN A 44 10.69 3.98 -14.06
C ASN A 44 10.73 4.41 -12.59
N LEU A 45 10.43 5.67 -12.29
CA LEU A 45 10.37 6.15 -10.90
C LEU A 45 9.27 5.43 -10.09
N GLU A 46 8.11 5.20 -10.68
CA GLU A 46 7.02 4.46 -10.04
C GLU A 46 7.41 2.99 -9.80
N ILE A 47 8.05 2.34 -10.77
CA ILE A 47 8.56 0.97 -10.63
C ILE A 47 9.65 0.90 -9.57
N GLU A 48 10.61 1.81 -9.58
CA GLU A 48 11.67 1.92 -8.57
C GLU A 48 11.07 2.10 -7.17
N GLN A 49 10.06 2.94 -7.03
CA GLN A 49 9.32 3.10 -5.77
C GLN A 49 8.58 1.82 -5.39
N ALA A 50 7.96 1.12 -6.35
CA ALA A 50 7.24 -0.13 -6.10
C ALA A 50 8.18 -1.27 -5.68
N VAL A 51 9.38 -1.37 -6.25
CA VAL A 51 10.37 -2.40 -5.87
C VAL A 51 11.25 -2.00 -4.70
N SER A 52 11.26 -0.71 -4.32
CA SER A 52 12.08 -0.24 -3.21
C SER A 52 11.72 -0.96 -1.90
N PRO A 53 12.71 -1.30 -1.07
CA PRO A 53 12.43 -1.97 0.19
C PRO A 53 11.63 -1.06 1.14
N ARG A 54 10.62 -1.58 1.86
CA ARG A 54 9.95 -0.81 2.94
C ARG A 54 10.95 -0.59 4.08
N ILE A 55 11.08 0.65 4.56
CA ILE A 55 11.97 1.00 5.67
C ILE A 55 11.12 1.74 6.69
N LEU A 56 11.03 1.17 7.89
CA LEU A 56 10.35 1.74 9.03
C LEU A 56 11.32 2.63 9.81
N ASP A 57 10.96 3.89 10.00
CA ASP A 57 11.63 4.80 10.92
C ASP A 57 11.32 4.40 12.37
N GLN A 58 12.36 4.36 13.20
CA GLN A 58 12.31 3.92 14.60
C GLN A 58 12.64 5.07 15.56
N SER A 59 12.72 6.31 15.05
CA SER A 59 13.17 7.47 15.82
C SER A 59 12.16 7.97 16.86
N ASP A 60 10.86 7.92 16.56
CA ASP A 60 9.79 8.40 17.44
C ASP A 60 8.90 7.25 17.97
N LEU A 61 9.11 6.91 19.23
CA LEU A 61 8.33 5.90 19.95
C LEU A 61 7.33 6.52 20.95
N SER A 62 7.24 7.85 21.00
CA SER A 62 6.47 8.58 22.02
C SER A 62 5.00 8.17 22.06
N ALA A 63 4.41 7.91 20.89
CA ALA A 63 3.02 7.46 20.76
C ALA A 63 2.76 6.03 21.29
N LEU A 64 3.80 5.18 21.38
CA LEU A 64 3.66 3.76 21.76
C LEU A 64 4.01 3.49 23.22
N LYS A 65 4.87 4.32 23.81
CA LYS A 65 5.28 4.21 25.22
C LYS A 65 4.12 4.17 26.23
N PRO A 66 3.01 4.93 26.07
CA PRO A 66 1.87 4.86 26.98
C PRO A 66 1.22 3.47 27.07
N PHE A 67 1.48 2.59 26.10
CA PHE A 67 0.92 1.25 26.01
C PHE A 67 1.92 0.14 26.35
N ALA A 68 3.06 0.48 26.97
CA ALA A 68 4.07 -0.49 27.39
C ALA A 68 3.46 -1.66 28.18
N GLY A 69 3.98 -2.87 27.97
CA GLY A 69 3.47 -4.11 28.53
C GLY A 69 2.35 -4.77 27.72
N SER A 70 1.79 -4.07 26.72
CA SER A 70 0.79 -4.65 25.81
C SER A 70 1.36 -5.78 24.96
N GLU A 71 0.51 -6.70 24.55
CA GLU A 71 0.86 -7.83 23.68
C GLU A 71 0.56 -7.52 22.21
N ALA A 72 1.46 -7.93 21.33
CA ALA A 72 1.25 -7.87 19.89
C ALA A 72 1.59 -9.21 19.23
N LEU A 73 0.68 -9.69 18.38
CA LEU A 73 0.92 -10.82 17.49
C LEU A 73 1.15 -10.30 16.07
N ILE A 74 2.34 -10.52 15.54
CA ILE A 74 2.67 -10.19 14.16
C ILE A 74 2.63 -11.45 13.31
N LEU A 75 1.81 -11.40 12.27
CA LEU A 75 1.63 -12.42 11.27
C LEU A 75 2.21 -11.91 9.98
N PHE A 76 2.94 -12.76 9.27
CA PHE A 76 3.53 -12.35 8.01
C PHE A 76 3.49 -13.50 7.01
N ILE A 77 3.27 -13.17 5.75
CA ILE A 77 3.46 -14.13 4.67
C ILE A 77 4.94 -14.51 4.57
N PRO A 78 5.29 -15.74 4.15
CA PRO A 78 6.68 -16.20 4.07
C PRO A 78 7.46 -15.60 2.88
N ASP A 79 7.28 -14.30 2.63
CA ASP A 79 8.04 -13.47 1.70
C ASP A 79 9.19 -12.76 2.43
N PHE A 80 10.31 -12.54 1.73
CA PHE A 80 11.50 -11.89 2.30
C PHE A 80 11.21 -10.47 2.77
N GLU A 81 10.49 -9.70 1.96
CA GLU A 81 10.21 -8.31 2.24
C GLU A 81 9.22 -8.21 3.41
N ALA A 82 8.12 -8.96 3.36
CA ALA A 82 7.11 -9.00 4.43
C ALA A 82 7.72 -9.41 5.79
N ARG A 83 8.55 -10.46 5.80
CA ARG A 83 9.26 -10.91 7.01
C ARG A 83 10.19 -9.84 7.56
N ARG A 84 10.92 -9.14 6.68
CA ARG A 84 11.83 -8.06 7.07
C ARG A 84 11.07 -6.89 7.69
N LEU A 85 9.96 -6.47 7.09
CA LEU A 85 9.12 -5.42 7.66
C LEU A 85 8.52 -5.86 9.01
N ALA A 86 8.02 -7.09 9.10
CA ALA A 86 7.50 -7.65 10.34
C ALA A 86 8.56 -7.64 11.46
N GLY A 87 9.83 -7.92 11.12
CA GLY A 87 10.96 -7.79 12.04
C GLY A 87 11.22 -6.35 12.50
N GLN A 88 11.12 -5.37 11.60
CA GLN A 88 11.24 -3.95 11.96
C GLN A 88 10.11 -3.49 12.88
N ILE A 89 8.87 -3.90 12.60
CA ILE A 89 7.71 -3.61 13.46
C ILE A 89 7.91 -4.26 14.84
N SER A 90 8.40 -5.51 14.87
CA SER A 90 8.68 -6.23 16.11
C SER A 90 9.70 -5.48 16.99
N LEU A 91 10.83 -5.07 16.40
CA LEU A 91 11.86 -4.30 17.09
C LEU A 91 11.30 -2.96 17.62
N LEU A 92 10.53 -2.25 16.80
CA LEU A 92 9.91 -0.99 17.17
C LEU A 92 8.97 -1.13 18.37
N LEU A 93 8.14 -2.18 18.40
CA LEU A 93 7.23 -2.47 19.51
C LEU A 93 7.99 -2.92 20.76
N ASP A 94 9.02 -3.75 20.62
CA ASP A 94 9.89 -4.17 21.72
C ASP A 94 10.59 -2.98 22.39
N MET A 95 11.12 -2.04 21.59
CA MET A 95 11.68 -0.78 22.10
C MET A 95 10.66 0.10 22.83
N ALA A 96 9.37 -0.03 22.51
CA ALA A 96 8.27 0.62 23.22
C ALA A 96 7.79 -0.18 24.46
N GLY A 97 8.43 -1.31 24.78
CA GLY A 97 8.13 -2.15 25.94
C GLY A 97 6.99 -3.14 25.72
N TRP A 98 6.63 -3.46 24.47
CA TRP A 98 5.57 -4.42 24.16
C TRP A 98 6.09 -5.86 24.16
N LYS A 99 5.21 -6.82 24.43
CA LYS A 99 5.48 -8.25 24.29
C LYS A 99 5.09 -8.70 22.89
N VAL A 100 6.06 -8.96 22.03
CA VAL A 100 5.81 -9.30 20.63
C VAL A 100 5.98 -10.79 20.38
N THR A 101 5.00 -11.41 19.72
CA THR A 101 5.11 -12.74 19.14
C THR A 101 5.01 -12.65 17.62
N MET A 102 5.94 -13.28 16.90
CA MET A 102 5.92 -13.33 15.44
C MET A 102 5.70 -14.75 14.95
N ARG A 103 4.89 -14.93 13.91
CA ARG A 103 4.76 -16.23 13.21
C ARG A 103 4.45 -16.07 11.72
N PRO A 104 4.97 -16.96 10.86
CA PRO A 104 4.56 -16.98 9.47
C PRO A 104 3.11 -17.46 9.36
N GLU A 105 2.39 -16.96 8.36
CA GLU A 105 0.99 -17.28 8.11
C GLU A 105 0.72 -17.16 6.61
N THR A 106 0.04 -18.15 6.05
CA THR A 106 -0.17 -18.24 4.59
C THR A 106 -1.62 -18.06 4.19
N VAL A 107 -2.55 -18.06 5.15
CA VAL A 107 -3.98 -17.98 4.88
C VAL A 107 -4.50 -16.61 5.28
N ASP A 108 -5.26 -15.99 4.39
CA ASP A 108 -6.07 -14.78 4.65
C ASP A 108 -5.26 -13.55 5.12
N ILE A 109 -4.00 -13.43 4.69
CA ILE A 109 -3.25 -12.18 4.80
C ILE A 109 -3.40 -11.39 3.52
N ARG A 110 -3.98 -10.19 3.65
CA ARG A 110 -4.09 -9.20 2.59
C ARG A 110 -2.79 -8.44 2.37
N ASP A 111 -2.59 -7.93 1.16
CA ASP A 111 -1.47 -7.06 0.80
C ASP A 111 -1.43 -5.78 1.63
N GLY A 112 -0.22 -5.35 2.02
CA GLY A 112 0.01 -4.20 2.88
C GLY A 112 0.21 -4.58 4.35
N VAL A 113 -0.07 -3.63 5.25
CA VAL A 113 -0.04 -3.85 6.70
C VAL A 113 -1.41 -3.61 7.27
N TYR A 114 -1.92 -4.56 8.05
CA TYR A 114 -3.19 -4.41 8.76
C TYR A 114 -2.94 -4.45 10.25
N VAL A 115 -3.46 -3.46 10.97
CA VAL A 115 -3.42 -3.42 12.43
C VAL A 115 -4.84 -3.61 12.93
N GLU A 116 -5.06 -4.72 13.59
CA GLU A 116 -6.36 -5.21 14.02
C GLU A 116 -6.36 -5.40 15.53
N HIS A 117 -7.44 -5.01 16.19
CA HIS A 117 -7.65 -5.40 17.57
C HIS A 117 -8.59 -6.59 17.63
N VAL A 118 -8.20 -7.59 18.43
CA VAL A 118 -9.00 -8.81 18.59
C VAL A 118 -10.16 -8.51 19.53
N TRP A 119 -11.38 -8.72 19.04
CA TRP A 119 -12.55 -8.71 19.92
C TRP A 119 -12.57 -10.04 20.67
N ALA A 120 -12.71 -9.97 22.00
CA ALA A 120 -13.00 -11.16 22.78
C ALA A 120 -14.26 -11.80 22.20
N THR A 121 -14.20 -13.09 21.87
CA THR A 121 -15.35 -13.80 21.31
C THR A 121 -16.47 -13.76 22.34
N ILE A 122 -17.47 -12.92 22.11
CA ILE A 122 -18.78 -13.12 22.72
C ILE A 122 -19.24 -14.46 22.18
N LYS A 123 -19.25 -15.49 23.03
CA LYS A 123 -19.83 -16.78 22.67
C LYS A 123 -21.29 -16.51 22.35
N TYR A 124 -21.67 -16.69 21.08
CA TYR A 124 -23.07 -16.51 20.68
C TYR A 124 -23.95 -17.45 21.52
N GLY A 125 -24.95 -16.87 22.17
CA GLY A 125 -25.83 -17.59 23.10
C GLY A 125 -25.37 -17.62 24.57
N ASP A 126 -24.27 -16.96 24.93
CA ASP A 126 -23.92 -16.72 26.34
C ASP A 126 -24.84 -15.64 26.95
N PRO A 127 -25.74 -15.98 27.90
CA PRO A 127 -26.67 -15.01 28.49
C PRO A 127 -25.93 -13.87 29.20
N GLU A 128 -24.73 -14.12 29.70
CA GLU A 128 -23.88 -13.11 30.33
C GLU A 128 -23.42 -12.04 29.34
N SER A 129 -23.34 -12.36 28.05
CA SER A 129 -22.87 -11.41 27.02
C SER A 129 -23.84 -10.27 26.74
N SER A 130 -25.13 -10.46 27.06
CA SER A 130 -26.18 -9.45 26.89
C SER A 130 -26.33 -8.53 28.10
N LYS A 131 -25.55 -8.73 29.17
CA LYS A 131 -25.63 -7.90 30.37
C LYS A 131 -25.07 -6.50 30.09
N PRO A 132 -25.78 -5.42 30.47
CA PRO A 132 -25.33 -4.04 30.25
C PRO A 132 -23.93 -3.76 30.81
N GLU A 133 -23.58 -4.30 31.98
CA GLU A 133 -22.27 -4.08 32.59
C GLU A 133 -21.13 -4.65 31.75
N ARG A 134 -21.37 -5.80 31.09
CA ARG A 134 -20.39 -6.43 30.20
C ARG A 134 -20.26 -5.66 28.89
N ILE A 135 -21.37 -5.17 28.35
CA ILE A 135 -21.38 -4.32 27.15
C ILE A 135 -20.59 -3.03 27.40
N ASP A 136 -20.78 -2.38 28.54
CA ASP A 136 -20.04 -1.16 28.89
C ASP A 136 -18.55 -1.43 29.12
N ALA A 137 -18.20 -2.56 29.74
CA ALA A 137 -16.81 -2.98 29.90
C ALA A 137 -16.14 -3.27 28.55
N ASP A 138 -16.83 -4.00 27.66
CA ASP A 138 -16.35 -4.31 26.31
C ASP A 138 -16.20 -3.03 25.46
N ARG A 139 -17.10 -2.06 25.61
CA ARG A 139 -16.97 -0.76 24.94
C ARG A 139 -15.72 -0.01 25.38
N LYS A 140 -15.50 0.13 26.70
CA LYS A 140 -14.30 0.79 27.24
C LYS A 140 -13.01 0.10 26.78
N LEU A 141 -13.02 -1.23 26.76
CA LEU A 141 -11.89 -2.02 26.28
C LEU A 141 -11.65 -1.85 24.78
N SER A 142 -12.72 -1.73 23.99
CA SER A 142 -12.68 -1.44 22.56
C SER A 142 -12.02 -0.09 22.26
N ASP A 143 -12.30 0.94 23.07
CA ASP A 143 -11.68 2.26 22.90
C ASP A 143 -10.17 2.22 23.15
N VAL A 144 -9.74 1.52 24.21
CA VAL A 144 -8.31 1.32 24.50
C VAL A 144 -7.61 0.54 23.39
N ARG A 145 -8.23 -0.54 22.91
CA ARG A 145 -7.73 -1.34 21.78
C ARG A 145 -7.62 -0.53 20.50
N ARG A 146 -8.63 0.30 20.20
CA ARG A 146 -8.62 1.20 19.05
C ARG A 146 -7.50 2.23 19.16
N ALA A 147 -7.30 2.80 20.34
CA ALA A 147 -6.20 3.74 20.58
C ALA A 147 -4.84 3.08 20.34
N LYS A 148 -4.63 1.86 20.86
CA LYS A 148 -3.44 1.03 20.60
C LYS A 148 -3.21 0.79 19.11
N ALA A 149 -4.22 0.29 18.40
CA ALA A 149 -4.14 0.00 16.97
C ALA A 149 -3.87 1.26 16.14
N SER A 150 -4.53 2.37 16.48
CA SER A 150 -4.34 3.67 15.83
C SER A 150 -2.94 4.23 16.08
N ALA A 151 -2.38 4.06 17.27
CA ALA A 151 -1.02 4.52 17.58
C ALA A 151 0.02 3.75 16.75
N ILE A 152 -0.11 2.42 16.68
CA ILE A 152 0.75 1.57 15.85
C ILE A 152 0.65 1.97 14.38
N ALA A 153 -0.58 2.09 13.86
CA ALA A 153 -0.79 2.48 12.48
C ALA A 153 -0.22 3.88 12.18
N GLY A 154 -0.38 4.83 13.12
CA GLY A 154 0.19 6.18 12.99
C GLY A 154 1.71 6.18 12.84
N VAL A 155 2.41 5.41 13.68
CA VAL A 155 3.88 5.28 13.61
C VAL A 155 4.32 4.60 12.31
N ILE A 156 3.63 3.55 11.86
CA ILE A 156 3.95 2.88 10.60
C ILE A 156 3.72 3.82 9.40
N ALA A 157 2.64 4.61 9.42
CA ALA A 157 2.30 5.53 8.34
C ALA A 157 3.32 6.66 8.15
N GLN A 158 4.02 7.09 9.21
CA GLN A 158 5.11 8.09 9.11
C GLN A 158 6.22 7.65 8.15
N SER A 159 6.42 6.33 8.00
CA SER A 159 7.40 5.74 7.11
C SER A 159 6.90 5.55 5.66
N LYS A 160 5.76 6.17 5.30
CA LYS A 160 5.10 6.02 3.99
C LYS A 160 4.76 4.57 3.64
N ILE A 161 4.57 3.73 4.66
CA ILE A 161 4.10 2.35 4.50
C ILE A 161 2.58 2.37 4.52
N GLU A 162 1.96 1.73 3.53
CA GLU A 162 0.51 1.58 3.49
C GLU A 162 0.06 0.69 4.65
N VAL A 163 -0.72 1.27 5.55
CA VAL A 163 -1.23 0.62 6.74
C VAL A 163 -2.72 0.90 6.90
N THR A 164 -3.49 -0.15 7.13
CA THR A 164 -4.91 -0.06 7.41
C THR A 164 -5.16 -0.43 8.87
N ALA A 165 -5.67 0.51 9.65
CA ALA A 165 -6.24 0.21 10.95
C ALA A 165 -7.66 -0.34 10.74
N SER A 166 -7.85 -1.63 11.01
CA SER A 166 -9.13 -2.31 10.80
C SER A 166 -9.71 -2.83 12.12
N TYR A 167 -11.01 -3.05 12.09
CA TYR A 167 -11.74 -3.80 13.11
C TYR A 167 -11.75 -5.25 12.66
N ALA A 168 -11.18 -6.17 13.44
CA ALA A 168 -11.32 -7.59 13.15
C ALA A 168 -12.81 -7.96 13.30
N THR A 169 -13.46 -8.32 12.19
CA THR A 169 -14.81 -8.88 12.21
C THR A 169 -14.76 -10.29 12.78
N SER A 170 -15.17 -10.42 14.05
CA SER A 170 -15.58 -11.65 14.69
C SER A 170 -14.56 -12.80 14.72
N ALA A 171 -14.10 -13.13 15.94
CA ALA A 171 -13.33 -14.34 16.26
C ALA A 171 -14.10 -15.67 16.01
N TYR A 172 -15.23 -15.65 15.30
CA TYR A 172 -15.89 -16.85 14.77
C TYR A 172 -15.12 -17.51 13.64
N ALA A 173 -14.25 -16.78 12.93
CA ALA A 173 -13.56 -17.31 11.77
C ALA A 173 -12.51 -18.37 12.13
N ASP A 174 -12.01 -18.47 13.37
CA ASP A 174 -11.01 -19.50 13.61
C ASP A 174 -10.73 -19.89 15.07
N LYS A 175 -11.19 -21.09 15.46
CA LYS A 175 -10.78 -21.77 16.71
C LYS A 175 -9.28 -22.13 16.72
N GLN A 176 -8.55 -21.93 15.63
CA GLN A 176 -7.12 -22.23 15.52
C GLN A 176 -6.19 -21.06 15.83
N TRP A 177 -6.72 -19.84 15.96
CA TRP A 177 -5.87 -18.65 16.07
C TRP A 177 -5.59 -18.33 17.54
N THR A 178 -4.54 -19.00 18.04
CA THR A 178 -3.82 -18.74 19.30
C THR A 178 -4.66 -18.82 20.58
N PRO A 179 -4.75 -19.99 21.23
CA PRO A 179 -5.42 -20.14 22.53
C PRO A 179 -4.79 -19.31 23.68
N ASN A 180 -3.67 -18.61 23.45
CA ASN A 180 -2.85 -18.00 24.50
C ASN A 180 -2.63 -16.49 24.36
N LEU A 181 -3.30 -15.79 23.43
CA LEU A 181 -3.19 -14.32 23.41
C LEU A 181 -4.13 -13.69 24.44
N SER A 182 -3.64 -12.67 25.14
CA SER A 182 -4.49 -11.82 25.96
C SER A 182 -5.61 -11.23 25.10
N HIS A 183 -6.80 -11.05 25.70
CA HIS A 183 -7.90 -10.33 25.07
C HIS A 183 -7.51 -8.89 24.70
N GLU A 184 -6.42 -8.35 25.25
CA GLU A 184 -5.93 -7.00 24.91
C GLU A 184 -4.89 -6.97 23.79
N ALA A 185 -4.52 -8.13 23.25
CA ALA A 185 -3.49 -8.21 22.23
C ALA A 185 -3.91 -7.54 20.91
N ILE A 186 -2.94 -6.90 20.26
CA ILE A 186 -3.09 -6.36 18.91
C ILE A 186 -2.56 -7.37 17.89
N ARG A 187 -3.32 -7.62 16.84
CA ARG A 187 -2.90 -8.42 15.70
C ARG A 187 -2.37 -7.48 14.63
N ILE A 188 -1.21 -7.80 14.08
CA ILE A 188 -0.61 -7.08 12.95
C ILE A 188 -0.39 -8.10 11.85
N SER A 189 -1.03 -7.92 10.71
CA SER A 189 -0.86 -8.78 9.54
C SER A 189 0.00 -8.04 8.51
N VAL A 190 1.07 -8.66 8.05
CA VAL A 190 2.04 -8.09 7.09
C VAL A 190 2.01 -8.94 5.82
N GLY A 191 1.35 -8.44 4.79
CA GLY A 191 1.26 -9.06 3.47
C GLY A 191 2.32 -8.59 2.49
N LEU A 192 2.10 -8.90 1.22
CA LEU A 192 2.95 -8.42 0.13
C LEU A 192 2.88 -6.90 0.07
N LYS A 193 3.91 -6.30 -0.52
CA LYS A 193 3.85 -4.88 -0.81
C LYS A 193 2.78 -4.66 -1.90
N PRO A 194 1.79 -3.77 -1.69
CA PRO A 194 0.76 -3.51 -2.69
C PRO A 194 1.41 -2.94 -3.95
N MET A 195 1.21 -3.64 -5.06
CA MET A 195 1.82 -3.33 -6.35
C MET A 195 0.85 -2.51 -7.21
N THR A 196 0.60 -1.26 -6.80
CA THR A 196 -0.40 -0.36 -7.42
C THR A 196 -0.14 -0.12 -8.90
N TYR A 197 1.13 0.03 -9.31
CA TYR A 197 1.51 0.23 -10.71
C TYR A 197 0.96 -0.87 -11.64
N PHE A 198 1.20 -2.14 -11.29
CA PHE A 198 0.76 -3.26 -12.12
C PHE A 198 -0.76 -3.42 -12.12
N THR A 199 -1.41 -3.15 -10.99
CA THR A 199 -2.87 -3.19 -10.88
C THR A 199 -3.53 -2.08 -11.71
N GLN A 200 -3.01 -0.86 -11.68
CA GLN A 200 -3.52 0.27 -12.47
C GLN A 200 -3.31 0.05 -13.96
N LYS A 201 -2.10 -0.34 -14.37
CA LYS A 201 -1.81 -0.64 -15.78
C LYS A 201 -2.71 -1.76 -16.31
N ARG A 202 -2.89 -2.83 -15.53
CA ARG A 202 -3.82 -3.91 -15.87
C ARG A 202 -5.27 -3.42 -15.95
N LEU A 203 -5.70 -2.53 -15.07
CA LEU A 203 -7.03 -1.94 -15.09
C LEU A 203 -7.25 -1.07 -16.33
N GLU A 204 -6.25 -0.27 -16.71
CA GLU A 204 -6.28 0.55 -17.94
C GLU A 204 -6.36 -0.31 -19.19
N GLU A 205 -5.55 -1.38 -19.26
CA GLU A 205 -5.61 -2.36 -20.35
C GLU A 205 -6.99 -3.04 -20.43
N LEU A 206 -7.59 -3.38 -19.29
CA LEU A 206 -8.93 -3.98 -19.23
C LEU A 206 -10.02 -3.01 -19.68
N LYS A 207 -9.94 -1.74 -19.26
CA LYS A 207 -10.86 -0.68 -19.71
C LYS A 207 -10.72 -0.40 -21.20
N ALA A 208 -9.49 -0.41 -21.74
CA ALA A 208 -9.24 -0.23 -23.16
C ALA A 208 -9.79 -1.39 -24.00
N LYS A 209 -9.73 -2.63 -23.48
CA LYS A 209 -10.32 -3.82 -24.11
C LYS A 209 -11.85 -3.89 -23.99
N ASN A 210 -12.43 -3.25 -22.98
CA ASN A 210 -13.88 -3.26 -22.73
C ASN A 210 -14.42 -1.87 -22.36
N PRO A 211 -14.46 -0.92 -23.31
CA PRO A 211 -14.94 0.44 -23.04
C PRO A 211 -16.45 0.40 -22.75
N GLY A 212 -16.82 0.51 -21.46
CA GLY A 212 -18.20 0.53 -20.98
C GLY A 212 -18.63 -0.71 -20.18
N GLY A 213 -17.78 -1.74 -20.07
CA GLY A 213 -18.05 -2.89 -19.21
C GLY A 213 -17.62 -2.66 -17.76
N ASN A 214 -18.38 -3.23 -16.81
CA ASN A 214 -17.93 -3.32 -15.42
C ASN A 214 -16.69 -4.23 -15.35
N VAL A 215 -15.57 -3.68 -14.89
CA VAL A 215 -14.36 -4.47 -14.61
C VAL A 215 -14.58 -5.17 -13.26
N ILE A 216 -14.93 -6.46 -13.30
CA ILE A 216 -15.05 -7.29 -12.09
C ILE A 216 -13.65 -7.83 -11.78
N PHE A 217 -13.08 -7.42 -10.66
CA PHE A 217 -11.94 -8.09 -10.09
C PHE A 217 -12.42 -9.38 -9.44
N GLY A 218 -11.97 -10.53 -9.94
CA GLY A 218 -12.00 -11.73 -9.12
C GLY A 218 -11.07 -11.50 -7.93
N ASN A 219 -11.56 -11.71 -6.70
CA ASN A 219 -10.68 -11.81 -5.55
C ASN A 219 -9.71 -12.97 -5.84
N GLN A 220 -8.46 -12.66 -6.19
CA GLN A 220 -7.38 -13.64 -6.28
C GLN A 220 -6.74 -13.80 -4.90
#